data_AF-A0A210QJZ1-F1
#
_entry.id   AF-A0A210QJZ1-F1
#
_cell.length_a   1.000
_cell.length_b   1.000
_cell.length_c   1.000
_cell.angle_alpha   90.00
_cell.angle_beta   90.00
_cell.angle_gamma   90.00
#
_symmetry.space_group_name_H-M   'P 1'
#
loop_
_entity.id
_entity.type
_entity.pdbx_description
1 polymer ?
#
loop_
_entity_poly.entity_id
_entity_poly.type
_entity_poly.pdbx_seq_one_letter_code
_entity_poly.pdbx_strand_id
1 'polypeptide(L)'
;MAVARRLKSFSVAKFLYTGNSQKPCASEVNAEFVSFDKLLENSDFVIACCSINQNNKGLFNKTAFKKMKKSAIFINVTRGVLVNQDDLIEALTTGEIYGAALDVTTPEPLPTGNPLHSLKNCVMTPHIGSATLNARNGMASLTARNILAGINGEDLPSPVP
;
A
#
# COMPACT_ATOMS: atom_id res chain seq x y z
N MET A 1 10.00 0.43 -6.26
CA MET A 1 10.10 1.60 -7.16
C MET A 1 9.25 1.54 -8.43
N ALA A 2 8.61 0.42 -8.76
CA ALA A 2 7.78 0.30 -9.97
C ALA A 2 6.60 1.32 -10.05
N VAL A 3 6.02 1.70 -8.91
CA VAL A 3 4.98 2.74 -8.81
C VAL A 3 5.56 4.11 -9.18
N ALA A 4 6.63 4.56 -8.51
CA ALA A 4 7.27 5.85 -8.81
C ALA A 4 7.70 5.97 -10.29
N ARG A 5 8.22 4.89 -10.89
CA ARG A 5 8.57 4.87 -12.32
C ARG A 5 7.37 5.15 -13.24
N ARG A 6 6.19 4.61 -12.91
CA ARG A 6 4.94 4.87 -13.68
C ARG A 6 4.42 6.29 -13.50
N LEU A 7 4.64 6.88 -12.33
CA LEU A 7 4.20 8.24 -12.02
C LEU A 7 5.15 9.31 -12.60
N LYS A 8 6.39 8.96 -12.94
CA LYS A 8 7.41 9.91 -13.43
C LYS A 8 6.94 10.73 -14.64
N SER A 9 6.12 10.16 -15.53
CA SER A 9 5.61 10.85 -16.72
C SER A 9 4.50 11.87 -16.44
N PHE A 10 3.98 11.92 -15.22
CA PHE A 10 2.91 12.84 -14.81
C PHE A 10 3.46 14.16 -14.23
N SER A 11 4.74 14.48 -14.50
CA SER A 11 5.39 15.70 -14.00
C SER A 11 5.30 15.86 -12.48
N VAL A 12 5.42 14.75 -11.74
CA VAL A 12 5.46 14.76 -10.28
C VAL A 12 6.65 15.60 -9.83
N ALA A 13 6.38 16.66 -9.05
CA ALA A 13 7.38 17.63 -8.62
C ALA A 13 8.48 16.99 -7.77
N LYS A 14 8.13 16.04 -6.88
CA LYS A 14 9.08 15.39 -5.99
C LYS A 14 8.60 14.00 -5.58
N PHE A 15 9.51 13.03 -5.56
CA PHE A 15 9.28 11.72 -4.96
C PHE A 15 9.93 11.63 -3.58
N LEU A 16 9.14 11.29 -2.57
CA LEU A 16 9.59 10.99 -1.22
C LEU A 16 9.35 9.51 -0.93
N TYR A 17 10.23 8.86 -0.17
CA TYR A 17 9.98 7.52 0.33
C TYR A 17 10.54 7.34 1.74
N THR A 18 9.95 6.38 2.47
CA THR A 18 10.40 5.98 3.79
C THR A 18 10.41 4.45 3.92
N GLY A 19 11.05 3.93 4.96
CA GLY A 19 11.24 2.51 5.20
C GLY A 19 12.44 2.24 6.11
N ASN A 20 12.87 0.99 6.21
CA ASN A 20 13.94 0.60 7.14
C ASN A 20 15.34 1.00 6.69
N SER A 21 15.53 1.26 5.39
CA SER A 21 16.83 1.64 4.82
C SER A 21 16.66 2.31 3.46
N GLN A 22 17.65 3.14 3.09
CA GLN A 22 17.76 3.68 1.74
C GLN A 22 17.82 2.57 0.69
N LYS A 23 17.18 2.80 -0.45
CA LYS A 23 17.14 1.86 -1.57
C LYS A 23 17.98 2.41 -2.73
N PRO A 24 18.99 1.67 -3.23
CA PRO A 24 19.79 2.12 -4.37
C PRO A 24 18.96 2.50 -5.60
N CYS A 25 17.87 1.78 -5.86
CA CYS A 25 16.96 2.04 -6.98
C CYS A 25 16.12 3.33 -6.85
N ALA A 26 16.23 4.07 -5.74
CA ALA A 26 15.55 5.35 -5.57
C ALA A 26 16.12 6.45 -6.51
N SER A 27 17.40 6.35 -6.90
CA SER A 27 18.04 7.29 -7.81
C SER A 27 17.42 7.30 -9.21
N GLU A 28 16.85 6.18 -9.68
CA GLU A 28 16.18 6.07 -10.99
C GLU A 28 15.02 7.07 -11.18
N VAL A 29 14.42 7.48 -10.06
CA VAL A 29 13.27 8.40 -9.98
C VAL A 29 13.60 9.65 -9.17
N ASN A 30 14.87 9.87 -8.81
CA ASN A 30 15.31 10.96 -7.95
C ASN A 30 14.50 11.06 -6.64
N ALA A 31 14.18 9.91 -6.02
CA ALA A 31 13.41 9.87 -4.79
C ALA A 31 14.29 10.12 -3.55
N GLU A 32 13.83 11.01 -2.66
CA GLU A 32 14.51 11.34 -1.40
C GLU A 32 14.05 10.39 -0.29
N PHE A 33 15.00 9.81 0.45
CA PHE A 33 14.69 9.04 1.64
C PHE A 33 14.47 9.98 2.83
N VAL A 34 13.28 9.91 3.44
CA VAL A 34 12.87 10.81 4.51
C VAL A 34 12.23 10.05 5.67
N SER A 35 12.08 10.72 6.81
CA SER A 35 11.27 10.20 7.92
C SER A 35 9.81 10.06 7.50
N PHE A 36 9.06 9.19 8.20
CA PHE A 36 7.63 9.02 7.96
C PHE A 36 6.87 10.34 8.11
N ASP A 37 7.15 11.10 9.17
CA ASP A 37 6.54 12.41 9.41
C ASP A 37 6.77 13.40 8.26
N LYS A 38 8.04 13.53 7.82
CA LYS A 38 8.38 14.41 6.69
C LYS A 38 7.68 13.97 5.40
N LEU A 39 7.51 12.65 5.19
CA LEU A 39 6.74 12.14 4.06
C LEU A 39 5.28 12.59 4.13
N LEU A 40 4.61 12.44 5.28
CA LEU A 40 3.20 12.80 5.45
C LEU A 40 2.97 14.30 5.24
N GLU A 41 3.81 15.15 5.86
CA GLU A 41 3.67 16.61 5.81
C GLU A 41 3.89 17.20 4.41
N ASN A 42 4.72 16.54 3.58
CA ASN A 42 5.15 17.10 2.30
C ASN A 42 4.48 16.45 1.08
N SER A 43 3.64 15.41 1.25
CA SER A 43 3.06 14.65 0.13
C SER A 43 1.61 15.05 -0.16
N ASP A 44 1.29 15.22 -1.44
CA ASP A 44 -0.09 15.35 -1.94
C ASP A 44 -0.73 13.98 -2.22
N PHE A 45 0.10 12.94 -2.43
CA PHE A 45 -0.32 11.56 -2.57
C PHE A 45 0.57 10.68 -1.69
N VAL A 46 -0.04 9.87 -0.82
CA VAL A 46 0.68 8.91 0.02
C VAL A 46 0.27 7.50 -0.37
N ILE A 47 1.23 6.73 -0.91
CA ILE A 47 0.98 5.36 -1.40
C ILE A 47 1.69 4.36 -0.50
N ALA A 48 0.95 3.62 0.31
CA ALA A 48 1.48 2.52 1.09
C ALA A 48 1.83 1.34 0.18
N CYS A 49 3.10 0.93 0.20
CA CYS A 49 3.65 -0.21 -0.55
C CYS A 49 4.56 -1.12 0.31
N CYS A 50 4.50 -1.00 1.64
CA CYS A 50 5.34 -1.74 2.57
C CYS A 50 4.74 -3.09 2.99
N SER A 51 5.59 -4.05 3.32
CA SER A 51 5.15 -5.31 3.93
C SER A 51 4.68 -5.07 5.36
N ILE A 52 3.63 -5.79 5.78
CA ILE A 52 3.19 -5.76 7.18
C ILE A 52 4.18 -6.51 8.07
N ASN A 53 4.42 -5.99 9.27
CA ASN A 53 5.16 -6.62 10.35
C ASN A 53 4.53 -6.20 11.69
N GLN A 54 5.10 -6.66 12.80
CA GLN A 54 4.55 -6.36 14.13
C GLN A 54 4.60 -4.86 14.49
N ASN A 55 5.57 -4.12 13.94
CA ASN A 55 5.85 -2.74 14.31
C ASN A 55 5.08 -1.70 13.48
N ASN A 56 4.43 -2.09 12.37
CA ASN A 56 3.72 -1.17 11.48
C ASN A 56 2.21 -1.43 11.38
N LYS A 57 1.65 -2.31 12.22
CA LYS A 57 0.19 -2.42 12.36
C LYS A 57 -0.38 -1.09 12.87
N GLY A 58 -1.42 -0.59 12.20
CA GLY A 58 -2.00 0.72 12.53
C GLY A 58 -1.03 1.89 12.37
N LEU A 59 0.00 1.76 11.50
CA LEU A 59 0.94 2.84 11.18
C LEU A 59 0.18 4.09 10.69
N PHE A 60 -0.86 3.90 9.87
CA PHE A 60 -1.77 4.95 9.46
C PHE A 60 -2.93 5.03 10.45
N ASN A 61 -2.74 5.82 11.49
CA ASN A 61 -3.72 6.13 12.54
C ASN A 61 -4.10 7.63 12.52
N LYS A 62 -4.92 8.05 13.48
CA LYS A 62 -5.37 9.45 13.63
C LYS A 62 -4.23 10.47 13.60
N THR A 63 -3.13 10.18 14.27
CA THR A 63 -1.95 11.08 14.30
C THR A 63 -1.28 11.16 12.94
N ALA A 64 -1.19 10.05 12.20
CA ALA A 64 -0.64 10.04 10.85
C ALA A 64 -1.51 10.85 9.88
N PHE A 65 -2.83 10.64 9.90
CA PHE A 65 -3.74 11.39 9.02
C PHE A 65 -3.73 12.89 9.30
N LYS A 66 -3.62 13.31 10.57
CA LYS A 66 -3.48 14.73 10.94
C LYS A 66 -2.20 15.40 10.43
N LYS A 67 -1.15 14.64 10.14
CA LYS A 67 0.09 15.18 9.56
C LYS A 67 0.00 15.34 8.04
N MET A 68 -0.97 14.68 7.40
CA MET A 68 -1.16 14.79 5.96
C MET A 68 -1.78 16.16 5.62
N LYS A 69 -1.56 16.61 4.38
CA LYS A 69 -2.27 17.79 3.88
C LYS A 69 -3.76 17.48 3.75
N LYS A 70 -4.62 18.47 3.99
CA LYS A 70 -6.07 18.36 3.74
C LYS A 70 -6.41 18.01 2.29
N SER A 71 -5.56 18.42 1.35
CA SER A 71 -5.69 18.08 -0.08
C SER A 71 -5.14 16.70 -0.43
N ALA A 72 -4.56 15.96 0.52
CA ALA A 72 -3.85 14.73 0.23
C ALA A 72 -4.80 13.56 -0.05
N ILE A 73 -4.36 12.66 -0.93
CA ILE A 73 -5.02 11.38 -1.18
C ILE A 73 -4.16 10.25 -0.62
N PHE A 74 -4.78 9.38 0.17
CA PHE A 74 -4.14 8.18 0.72
C PHE A 74 -4.46 6.94 -0.13
N ILE A 75 -3.47 6.12 -0.45
CA ILE A 75 -3.64 4.89 -1.23
C ILE A 75 -3.02 3.71 -0.47
N ASN A 76 -3.81 2.67 -0.23
CA ASN A 76 -3.33 1.43 0.39
C ASN A 76 -3.48 0.22 -0.54
N VAL A 77 -2.34 -0.37 -0.94
CA VAL A 77 -2.26 -1.59 -1.75
C VAL A 77 -1.46 -2.69 -1.04
N THR A 78 -1.38 -2.64 0.29
CA THR A 78 -0.56 -3.55 1.12
C THR A 78 -1.40 -4.60 1.84
N ARG A 79 -1.79 -4.32 3.07
CA ARG A 79 -2.72 -5.06 3.92
C ARG A 79 -3.60 -4.06 4.66
N GLY A 80 -4.86 -4.41 4.90
CA GLY A 80 -5.77 -3.52 5.62
C GLY A 80 -5.26 -3.12 7.01
N VAL A 81 -4.65 -4.06 7.73
CA VAL A 81 -4.14 -3.88 9.11
C VAL A 81 -3.00 -2.85 9.25
N LEU A 82 -2.45 -2.34 8.14
CA LEU A 82 -1.54 -1.20 8.18
C LEU A 82 -2.25 0.09 8.62
N VAL A 83 -3.57 0.15 8.43
CA VAL A 83 -4.43 1.30 8.67
C VAL A 83 -5.32 1.01 9.86
N ASN A 84 -5.44 1.97 10.78
CA ASN A 84 -6.58 2.00 11.68
C ASN A 84 -7.80 2.47 10.87
N GLN A 85 -8.71 1.53 10.60
CA GLN A 85 -9.83 1.76 9.69
C GLN A 85 -10.83 2.80 10.23
N ASP A 86 -11.04 2.84 11.54
CA ASP A 86 -11.95 3.81 12.17
C ASP A 86 -11.37 5.22 12.10
N ASP A 87 -10.06 5.36 12.31
CA ASP A 87 -9.36 6.64 12.15
C ASP A 87 -9.40 7.13 10.68
N LEU A 88 -9.32 6.21 9.71
CA LEU A 88 -9.46 6.55 8.30
C LEU A 88 -10.88 7.04 7.99
N ILE A 89 -11.92 6.35 8.51
CA ILE A 89 -13.31 6.77 8.35
C ILE A 89 -13.51 8.17 8.94
N GLU A 90 -12.99 8.44 10.14
CA GLU A 90 -13.04 9.77 10.76
C GLU A 90 -12.33 10.82 9.89
N ALA A 91 -11.11 10.52 9.43
CA ALA A 91 -10.32 11.45 8.61
C ALA A 91 -11.02 11.81 7.29
N LEU A 92 -11.67 10.84 6.64
CA LEU A 92 -12.41 11.05 5.40
C LEU A 92 -13.72 11.81 5.63
N THR A 93 -14.43 11.51 6.72
CA THR A 93 -15.72 12.12 7.05
C THR A 93 -15.56 13.57 7.49
N THR A 94 -14.48 13.88 8.21
CA THR A 94 -14.18 15.23 8.73
C THR A 94 -13.40 16.10 7.75
N GLY A 95 -12.92 15.54 6.64
CA GLY A 95 -12.10 16.26 5.65
C GLY A 95 -10.68 16.55 6.14
N GLU A 96 -10.15 15.74 7.06
CA GLU A 96 -8.73 15.77 7.45
C GLU A 96 -7.83 15.43 6.25
N ILE A 97 -8.29 14.54 5.38
CA ILE A 97 -7.68 14.26 4.07
C ILE A 97 -8.75 14.32 2.98
N TYR A 98 -8.33 14.55 1.73
CA TYR A 98 -9.26 14.74 0.62
C TYR A 98 -9.98 13.44 0.26
N GLY A 99 -9.26 12.33 0.21
CA GLY A 99 -9.84 11.03 -0.14
C GLY A 99 -8.88 9.87 0.04
N ALA A 100 -9.39 8.66 -0.19
CA ALA A 100 -8.60 7.43 -0.13
C ALA A 100 -8.95 6.41 -1.21
N ALA A 101 -7.97 5.60 -1.60
CA ALA A 101 -8.16 4.42 -2.45
C ALA A 101 -7.59 3.17 -1.77
N LEU A 102 -8.42 2.13 -1.59
CA LEU A 102 -8.06 0.92 -0.84
C LEU A 102 -8.25 -0.32 -1.72
N ASP A 103 -7.17 -1.06 -1.99
CA ASP A 103 -7.28 -2.42 -2.55
C ASP A 103 -7.40 -3.49 -1.46
N VAL A 104 -7.23 -3.09 -0.20
CA VAL A 104 -7.15 -3.98 0.97
C VAL A 104 -7.90 -3.35 2.15
N THR A 105 -8.56 -4.17 2.96
CA THR A 105 -9.43 -3.72 4.07
C THR A 105 -9.24 -4.57 5.32
N THR A 106 -9.86 -4.21 6.44
CA THR A 106 -9.89 -5.08 7.63
C THR A 106 -11.33 -5.21 8.15
N PRO A 107 -11.94 -6.41 8.15
CA PRO A 107 -11.48 -7.66 7.54
C PRO A 107 -11.55 -7.63 6.01
N GLU A 108 -11.15 -8.74 5.38
CA GLU A 108 -11.38 -9.01 3.95
C GLU A 108 -12.20 -10.32 3.81
N PRO A 109 -13.40 -10.30 3.20
CA PRO A 109 -14.08 -9.13 2.63
C PRO A 109 -14.59 -8.15 3.70
N LEU A 110 -14.72 -6.87 3.32
CA LEU A 110 -15.29 -5.85 4.19
C LEU A 110 -16.81 -6.10 4.37
N PRO A 111 -17.37 -5.99 5.59
CA PRO A 111 -18.81 -6.11 5.81
C PRO A 111 -19.59 -5.05 5.01
N THR A 112 -20.70 -5.45 4.40
CA THR A 112 -21.52 -4.57 3.53
C THR A 112 -22.07 -3.34 4.24
N GLY A 113 -22.27 -3.40 5.55
CA GLY A 113 -22.70 -2.27 6.37
C GLY A 113 -21.57 -1.31 6.80
N ASN A 114 -20.34 -1.54 6.35
CA ASN A 114 -19.21 -0.69 6.75
C ASN A 114 -19.33 0.73 6.17
N PRO A 115 -19.08 1.79 6.97
CA PRO A 115 -19.20 3.19 6.52
C PRO A 115 -18.38 3.53 5.28
N LEU A 116 -17.23 2.89 5.06
CA LEU A 116 -16.38 3.13 3.89
C LEU A 116 -17.14 2.96 2.57
N HIS A 117 -18.14 2.07 2.49
CA HIS A 117 -18.95 1.88 1.28
C HIS A 117 -19.80 3.10 0.91
N SER A 118 -20.10 3.97 1.88
CA SER A 118 -20.96 5.15 1.68
C SER A 118 -20.18 6.44 1.40
N LEU A 119 -18.86 6.44 1.63
CA LEU A 119 -18.03 7.62 1.49
C LEU A 119 -17.72 7.91 0.02
N LYS A 120 -18.17 9.07 -0.48
CA LYS A 120 -17.97 9.49 -1.88
C LYS A 120 -16.50 9.76 -2.24
N ASN A 121 -15.66 9.99 -1.23
CA ASN A 121 -14.22 10.21 -1.36
C ASN A 121 -13.40 8.96 -0.98
N CYS A 122 -14.01 7.78 -0.95
CA CYS A 122 -13.31 6.51 -0.79
C CYS A 122 -13.60 5.59 -1.99
N VAL A 123 -12.56 5.13 -2.65
CA VAL A 123 -12.64 4.10 -3.71
C VAL A 123 -12.07 2.80 -3.16
N MET A 124 -12.77 1.69 -3.36
CA MET A 124 -12.32 0.39 -2.89
C MET A 124 -12.35 -0.64 -4.01
N THR A 125 -11.34 -1.52 -4.02
CA THR A 125 -11.26 -2.69 -4.89
C THR A 125 -11.01 -3.95 -4.06
N PRO A 126 -11.52 -5.12 -4.47
CA PRO A 126 -11.49 -6.32 -3.63
C PRO A 126 -10.18 -7.11 -3.81
N HIS A 127 -9.05 -6.53 -3.42
CA HIS A 127 -7.73 -7.19 -3.43
C HIS A 127 -7.32 -7.73 -4.81
N ILE A 128 -7.35 -6.84 -5.80
CA ILE A 128 -7.11 -7.15 -7.21
C ILE A 128 -5.77 -6.64 -7.75
N GLY A 129 -4.86 -6.16 -6.90
CA GLY A 129 -3.55 -5.64 -7.34
C GLY A 129 -2.73 -6.58 -8.24
N SER A 130 -2.89 -7.90 -8.10
CA SER A 130 -2.26 -8.93 -8.94
C SER A 130 -3.21 -9.62 -9.92
N ALA A 131 -4.44 -9.13 -10.11
CA ALA A 131 -5.49 -9.76 -10.91
C ALA A 131 -5.31 -9.55 -12.43
N THR A 132 -4.12 -9.86 -12.95
CA THR A 132 -3.86 -9.95 -14.39
C THR A 132 -3.61 -11.41 -14.78
N LEU A 133 -3.96 -11.81 -16.00
CA LEU A 133 -3.71 -13.17 -16.48
C LEU A 133 -2.23 -13.56 -16.36
N ASN A 134 -1.32 -12.66 -16.76
CA ASN A 134 0.12 -12.91 -16.68
C ASN A 134 0.59 -13.14 -15.24
N ALA A 135 0.18 -12.29 -14.29
CA ALA A 135 0.56 -12.45 -12.89
C ALA A 135 -0.05 -13.72 -12.28
N ARG A 136 -1.34 -14.00 -12.53
CA ARG A 136 -2.03 -15.18 -12.00
C ARG A 136 -1.44 -16.48 -12.55
N ASN A 137 -1.15 -16.55 -13.85
CA ASN A 137 -0.50 -17.72 -14.47
C ASN A 137 0.93 -17.91 -13.98
N GLY A 138 1.68 -16.82 -13.80
CA GLY A 138 3.03 -16.85 -13.24
C GLY A 138 3.05 -17.36 -11.80
N MET A 139 2.13 -16.88 -10.95
CA MET A 139 1.96 -17.34 -9.58
C MET A 139 1.56 -18.82 -9.54
N ALA A 140 0.56 -19.23 -10.33
CA ALA A 140 0.12 -20.63 -10.38
C ALA A 140 1.26 -21.58 -10.80
N SER A 141 2.03 -21.20 -11.82
CA SER A 141 3.21 -21.95 -12.26
C SER A 141 4.30 -22.03 -11.18
N LEU A 142 4.56 -20.92 -10.47
CA LEU A 142 5.55 -20.92 -9.38
C LEU A 142 5.09 -21.80 -8.21
N THR A 143 3.81 -21.74 -7.84
CA THR A 143 3.22 -22.60 -6.79
C THR A 143 3.35 -24.08 -7.15
N ALA A 144 3.00 -24.47 -8.37
CA ALA A 144 3.11 -25.85 -8.82
C ALA A 144 4.57 -26.36 -8.75
N ARG A 145 5.53 -25.55 -9.21
CA ARG A 145 6.96 -25.89 -9.13
C ARG A 145 7.47 -26.02 -7.69
N ASN A 146 7.05 -25.12 -6.79
CA ASN A 146 7.36 -25.24 -5.36
C ASN A 146 6.83 -26.54 -4.77
N ILE A 147 5.58 -26.93 -5.07
CA ILE A 147 4.99 -28.17 -4.55
C ILE A 147 5.76 -29.40 -5.05
N LEU A 148 6.05 -29.46 -6.35
CA LEU A 148 6.79 -30.58 -6.93
C LEU A 148 8.21 -30.71 -6.35
N ALA A 149 8.93 -29.59 -6.23
CA ALA A 149 10.26 -29.58 -5.61
C ALA A 149 10.21 -30.10 -4.17
N GLY A 150 9.24 -29.64 -3.37
CA GLY A 150 9.07 -30.07 -1.99
C GLY A 150 8.76 -31.57 -1.85
N ILE A 151 7.92 -32.12 -2.73
CA ILE A 151 7.58 -33.56 -2.75
C ILE A 151 8.81 -34.40 -3.13
N ASN A 152 9.65 -33.91 -4.04
CA ASN A 152 10.86 -34.59 -4.48
C ASN A 152 12.06 -34.41 -3.55
N GLY A 153 11.95 -33.58 -2.51
CA GLY A 153 13.07 -33.24 -1.63
C GLY A 153 14.12 -32.34 -2.30
N GLU A 154 13.72 -31.59 -3.33
CA GLU A 154 14.54 -30.61 -4.04
C GLU A 154 14.44 -29.22 -3.40
N ASP A 155 15.37 -28.33 -3.75
CA ASP A 155 15.32 -26.93 -3.32
C ASP A 155 14.08 -26.24 -3.90
N LEU A 156 13.31 -25.57 -3.03
CA LEU A 156 12.13 -24.83 -3.44
C LEU A 156 12.54 -23.61 -4.29
N PRO A 157 11.94 -23.39 -5.48
CA PRO A 157 12.17 -22.19 -6.29
C PRO A 157 11.89 -20.86 -5.58
N SER A 158 10.95 -20.83 -4.64
CA SER A 158 10.59 -19.65 -3.85
C SER A 158 10.20 -20.06 -2.43
N PRO A 159 11.18 -20.40 -1.57
CA PRO A 159 10.93 -20.74 -0.18
C PRO A 159 10.54 -19.48 0.60
N VAL A 160 9.66 -19.63 1.59
CA VAL A 160 9.45 -18.60 2.61
C VAL A 160 10.40 -18.95 3.76
N PRO A 161 11.21 -17.99 4.26
CA PRO A 161 12.07 -18.20 5.43
C PRO A 161 11.30 -18.61 6.69
#